data_AF-A0A0A2UNZ2-F1
#
_entry.id   AF-A0A0A2UNZ2-F1
#
_cell.length_a   1.000
_cell.length_b   1.000
_cell.length_c   1.000
_cell.angle_alpha   90.00
_cell.angle_beta   90.00
_cell.angle_gamma   90.00
#
_symmetry.space_group_name_H-M   'P 1'
#
loop_
_entity.id
_entity.type
_entity.pdbx_description
1 polymer ?
#
loop_
_entity_poly.entity_id
_entity_poly.type
_entity_poly.pdbx_seq_one_letter_code
_entity_poly.pdbx_strand_id
1 'polypeptide(L)'
;MSFEYENQEHYLNFARKILKTNGLFIAKIDPFLAPVCKDLYQFSIRYEKTLNRLHFRLPYDVFTFYLRDVFSIDEFKELVRVFRQHRIDLNEIVNEVNPDFDYYERLYEVFYKPSDVSKLIQLQDESLDSTGFTESFKEMCEQQEYQKGLYFLYNRKSELIYIGKSTQNLGARVVTSSIERKGAYFASFAFPATKSDVHVYELYYISKLKPEHNAEGKEKDELTINLPELEESAMINIWKKES
;
A
#
# COMPACT_ATOMS: atom_id res chain seq x y z
N MET A 1 3.12 2.92 5.93
CA MET A 1 3.64 2.27 7.15
C MET A 1 3.21 0.81 7.06
N SER A 2 4.11 -0.16 6.93
CA SER A 2 3.72 -1.57 7.03
C SER A 2 3.49 -1.85 8.51
N PHE A 3 2.26 -2.15 8.87
CA PHE A 3 1.91 -2.53 10.23
C PHE A 3 2.35 -3.99 10.43
N GLU A 4 3.21 -4.25 11.41
CA GLU A 4 3.63 -5.60 11.75
C GLU A 4 3.00 -6.02 13.09
N TYR A 5 2.51 -7.24 13.14
CA TYR A 5 1.96 -7.81 14.38
C TYR A 5 3.08 -8.38 15.23
N GLU A 6 3.28 -7.79 16.41
CA GLU A 6 4.29 -8.22 17.39
C GLU A 6 4.28 -9.73 17.69
N ASN A 7 3.09 -10.33 17.74
CA ASN A 7 2.89 -11.75 17.99
C ASN A 7 1.46 -12.17 17.56
N GLN A 8 1.19 -13.49 17.63
CA GLN A 8 -0.12 -14.06 17.29
C GLN A 8 -1.27 -13.49 18.13
N GLU A 9 -1.01 -13.15 19.39
CA GLU A 9 -2.03 -12.61 20.30
C GLU A 9 -2.35 -11.15 19.97
N HIS A 10 -1.34 -10.34 19.65
CA HIS A 10 -1.53 -8.99 19.13
C HIS A 10 -2.39 -9.03 17.86
N TYR A 11 -2.09 -9.94 16.92
CA TYR A 11 -2.90 -10.13 15.72
C TYR A 11 -4.38 -10.45 16.01
N LEU A 12 -4.63 -11.45 16.87
CA LEU A 12 -6.00 -11.82 17.23
C LEU A 12 -6.74 -10.67 17.93
N ASN A 13 -6.08 -9.96 18.85
CA ASN A 13 -6.67 -8.83 19.56
C ASN A 13 -6.98 -7.66 18.62
N PHE A 14 -6.14 -7.42 17.61
CA PHE A 14 -6.39 -6.43 16.58
C PHE A 14 -7.60 -6.80 15.72
N ALA A 15 -7.71 -8.06 15.27
CA ALA A 15 -8.88 -8.55 14.53
C ALA A 15 -10.18 -8.42 15.35
N ARG A 16 -10.15 -8.77 16.65
CA ARG A 16 -11.28 -8.55 17.57
C ARG A 16 -11.66 -7.08 17.67
N LYS A 17 -10.68 -6.18 17.74
CA LYS A 17 -10.93 -4.73 17.81
C LYS A 17 -11.66 -4.21 16.56
N ILE A 18 -11.27 -4.67 15.37
CA ILE A 18 -11.94 -4.31 14.11
C ILE A 18 -13.43 -4.71 14.17
N LEU A 19 -13.71 -6.00 14.41
CA LEU A 19 -15.08 -6.50 14.41
C LEU A 19 -15.94 -5.89 15.52
N LYS A 20 -15.34 -5.58 16.68
CA LYS A 20 -16.03 -4.85 17.76
C LYS A 20 -16.40 -3.44 17.33
N THR A 21 -15.51 -2.77 16.59
CA THR A 21 -15.76 -1.41 16.05
C THR A 21 -16.90 -1.43 15.04
N ASN A 22 -17.04 -2.51 14.28
CA ASN A 22 -18.14 -2.73 13.34
C ASN A 22 -19.46 -3.17 14.03
N GLY A 23 -19.49 -3.23 15.37
CA GLY A 23 -20.69 -3.55 16.14
C GLY A 23 -20.95 -5.04 16.37
N LEU A 24 -20.02 -5.93 16.02
CA LEU A 24 -20.20 -7.36 16.17
C LEU A 24 -19.91 -7.84 17.60
N PHE A 25 -20.70 -8.80 18.06
CA PHE A 25 -20.54 -9.39 19.39
C PHE A 25 -19.45 -10.47 19.40
N ILE A 26 -18.26 -10.10 19.86
CA ILE A 26 -17.04 -10.92 19.80
C ILE A 26 -17.22 -12.32 20.37
N ALA A 27 -17.93 -12.51 21.48
CA ALA A 27 -18.08 -13.84 22.09
C ALA A 27 -18.79 -14.85 21.16
N LYS A 28 -19.61 -14.40 20.19
CA LYS A 28 -20.22 -15.28 19.17
C LYS A 28 -19.29 -15.61 18.01
N ILE A 29 -18.25 -14.81 17.80
CA ILE A 29 -17.36 -14.85 16.65
C ILE A 29 -16.03 -15.51 16.98
N ASP A 30 -15.54 -15.27 18.19
CA ASP A 30 -14.21 -15.69 18.64
C ASP A 30 -13.91 -17.18 18.44
N PRO A 31 -14.86 -18.12 18.64
CA PRO A 31 -14.64 -19.54 18.36
C PRO A 31 -14.26 -19.84 16.90
N PHE A 32 -14.66 -18.97 15.96
CA PHE A 32 -14.34 -19.07 14.54
C PHE A 32 -13.13 -18.19 14.15
N LEU A 33 -12.98 -17.02 14.78
CA LEU A 33 -11.91 -16.07 14.52
C LEU A 33 -10.55 -16.55 15.04
N ALA A 34 -10.48 -17.07 16.27
CA ALA A 34 -9.21 -17.45 16.87
C ALA A 34 -8.47 -18.56 16.08
N PRO A 35 -9.14 -19.63 15.59
CA PRO A 35 -8.47 -20.63 14.77
C PRO A 35 -7.95 -20.10 13.43
N VAL A 36 -8.73 -19.27 12.72
CA VAL A 36 -8.29 -18.71 11.43
C VAL A 36 -7.15 -17.72 11.61
N CYS A 37 -7.21 -16.87 12.64
CA CYS A 37 -6.12 -15.95 12.93
C CYS A 37 -4.83 -16.69 13.30
N LYS A 38 -4.93 -17.77 14.09
CA LYS A 38 -3.78 -18.61 14.40
C LYS A 38 -3.15 -19.20 13.14
N ASP A 39 -3.96 -19.79 12.28
CA ASP A 39 -3.48 -20.44 11.06
C ASP A 39 -2.81 -19.45 10.09
N LEU A 40 -3.48 -18.33 9.81
CA LEU A 40 -2.95 -17.29 8.94
C LEU A 40 -1.67 -16.69 9.48
N TYR A 41 -1.60 -16.39 10.79
CA TYR A 41 -0.39 -15.85 11.39
C TYR A 41 0.79 -16.81 11.25
N GLN A 42 0.60 -18.07 11.61
CA GLN A 42 1.66 -19.08 11.53
C GLN A 42 2.11 -19.31 10.09
N PHE A 43 1.17 -19.34 9.14
CA PHE A 43 1.49 -19.47 7.72
C PHE A 43 2.29 -18.27 7.20
N SER A 44 1.83 -17.05 7.48
CA SER A 44 2.49 -15.81 7.05
C SER A 44 3.93 -15.72 7.56
N ILE A 45 4.18 -16.01 8.84
CA ILE A 45 5.54 -15.98 9.40
C ILE A 45 6.40 -17.09 8.81
N ARG A 46 5.86 -18.30 8.65
CA ARG A 46 6.60 -19.45 8.10
C ARG A 46 7.07 -19.19 6.67
N TYR A 47 6.23 -18.57 5.84
CA TYR A 47 6.48 -18.40 4.41
C TYR A 47 6.75 -16.96 4.00
N GLU A 48 7.02 -16.06 4.94
CA GLU A 48 7.19 -14.62 4.71
C GLU A 48 8.17 -14.33 3.56
N LYS A 49 9.36 -14.95 3.58
CA LYS A 49 10.37 -14.75 2.53
C LYS A 49 9.88 -15.21 1.16
N THR A 50 9.19 -16.34 1.10
CA THR A 50 8.63 -16.87 -0.15
C THR A 50 7.52 -15.96 -0.65
N LEU A 51 6.56 -15.60 0.21
CA LEU A 51 5.46 -14.69 -0.13
C LEU A 51 5.98 -13.33 -0.62
N ASN A 52 6.97 -12.76 0.06
CA ASN A 52 7.61 -11.50 -0.35
C ASN A 52 8.34 -11.63 -1.70
N ARG A 53 9.03 -12.75 -1.97
CA ARG A 53 9.67 -13.04 -3.26
C ARG A 53 8.64 -13.17 -4.38
N LEU A 54 7.47 -13.74 -4.06
CA LEU A 54 6.35 -13.88 -4.98
C LEU A 54 5.47 -12.61 -5.04
N HIS A 55 5.89 -11.51 -4.38
CA HIS A 55 5.16 -10.24 -4.32
C HIS A 55 3.74 -10.34 -3.72
N PHE A 56 3.47 -11.37 -2.91
CA PHE A 56 2.22 -11.46 -2.15
C PHE A 56 2.28 -10.65 -0.86
N ARG A 57 1.18 -9.97 -0.54
CA ARG A 57 0.94 -9.47 0.82
C ARG A 57 0.85 -10.64 1.80
N LEU A 58 1.14 -10.39 3.07
CA LEU A 58 1.04 -11.43 4.08
C LEU A 58 -0.43 -11.79 4.32
N PRO A 59 -0.80 -13.09 4.33
CA PRO A 59 -2.19 -13.51 4.51
C PRO A 59 -2.89 -12.92 5.73
N TYR A 60 -2.17 -12.75 6.85
CA TYR A 60 -2.75 -12.09 8.02
C TYR A 60 -3.16 -10.64 7.75
N ASP A 61 -2.41 -9.90 6.91
CA ASP A 61 -2.63 -8.48 6.64
C ASP A 61 -3.86 -8.33 5.77
N VAL A 62 -3.92 -9.17 4.74
CA VAL A 62 -5.03 -9.24 3.81
C VAL A 62 -6.31 -9.60 4.54
N PHE A 63 -6.30 -10.60 5.43
CA PHE A 63 -7.47 -10.92 6.24
C PHE A 63 -7.94 -9.74 7.07
N THR A 64 -7.04 -9.03 7.75
CA THR A 64 -7.42 -7.85 8.53
C THR A 64 -7.86 -6.65 7.71
N PHE A 65 -7.43 -6.55 6.45
CA PHE A 65 -7.95 -5.57 5.53
C PHE A 65 -9.44 -5.83 5.25
N TYR A 66 -9.80 -7.05 4.83
CA TYR A 66 -11.19 -7.41 4.54
C TYR A 66 -12.08 -7.46 5.78
N LEU A 67 -11.53 -7.74 6.97
CA LEU A 67 -12.31 -7.68 8.22
C LEU A 67 -12.92 -6.28 8.47
N ARG A 68 -12.34 -5.21 7.91
CA ARG A 68 -12.85 -3.84 8.07
C ARG A 68 -14.23 -3.64 7.45
N ASP A 69 -14.55 -4.44 6.43
CA ASP A 69 -15.80 -4.35 5.68
C ASP A 69 -16.84 -5.38 6.12
N VAL A 70 -16.65 -6.03 7.28
CA VAL A 70 -17.57 -7.02 7.84
C VAL A 70 -18.47 -6.39 8.89
N PHE A 71 -19.78 -6.40 8.66
CA PHE A 71 -20.79 -5.79 9.54
C PHE A 71 -21.80 -6.79 10.10
N SER A 72 -21.75 -8.05 9.66
CA SER A 72 -22.61 -9.14 10.15
C SER A 72 -21.86 -10.45 10.40
N ILE A 73 -22.48 -11.35 11.18
CA ILE A 73 -21.92 -12.68 11.45
C ILE A 73 -21.87 -13.54 10.19
N ASP A 74 -22.82 -13.37 9.27
CA ASP A 74 -22.87 -14.17 8.03
C ASP A 74 -21.79 -13.72 7.05
N GLU A 75 -21.57 -12.41 6.89
CA GLU A 75 -20.41 -11.87 6.15
C GLU A 75 -19.09 -12.36 6.75
N PHE A 76 -18.98 -12.37 8.09
CA PHE A 76 -17.79 -12.88 8.75
C PHE A 76 -17.54 -14.37 8.43
N LYS A 77 -18.58 -15.20 8.51
CA LYS A 77 -18.46 -16.64 8.20
C LYS A 77 -18.08 -16.87 6.74
N GLU A 78 -18.64 -16.08 5.83
CA GLU A 78 -18.31 -16.16 4.42
C GLU A 78 -16.85 -15.76 4.17
N LEU A 79 -16.38 -14.68 4.81
CA LEU A 79 -14.97 -14.29 4.76
C LEU A 79 -14.05 -15.41 5.27
N VAL A 80 -14.38 -16.06 6.39
CA VAL A 80 -13.60 -17.19 6.91
C VAL A 80 -13.58 -18.36 5.93
N ARG A 81 -14.72 -18.67 5.27
CA ARG A 81 -14.81 -19.73 4.26
C ARG A 81 -13.87 -19.45 3.08
N VAL A 82 -13.93 -18.24 2.57
CA VAL A 82 -13.08 -17.74 1.47
C VAL A 82 -11.60 -17.84 1.84
N PHE A 83 -11.20 -17.33 3.01
CA PHE A 83 -9.79 -17.37 3.44
C PHE A 83 -9.26 -18.78 3.73
N ARG A 84 -10.12 -19.72 4.15
CA ARG A 84 -9.72 -21.12 4.26
C ARG A 84 -9.34 -21.71 2.91
N GLN A 85 -10.12 -21.43 1.86
CA GLN A 85 -9.78 -21.87 0.51
C GLN A 85 -8.48 -21.21 0.06
N HIS A 86 -8.34 -19.90 0.22
CA HIS A 86 -7.10 -19.20 -0.16
C HIS A 86 -5.86 -19.69 0.58
N ARG A 87 -6.01 -20.09 1.84
CA ARG A 87 -4.90 -20.68 2.59
C ARG A 87 -4.45 -22.01 1.97
N ILE A 88 -5.38 -22.81 1.44
CA ILE A 88 -5.06 -24.06 0.75
C ILE A 88 -4.30 -23.74 -0.54
N ASP A 89 -4.85 -22.84 -1.36
CA ASP A 89 -4.24 -22.46 -2.64
C ASP A 89 -2.84 -21.86 -2.43
N LEU A 90 -2.67 -20.97 -1.44
CA LEU A 90 -1.35 -20.44 -1.08
C LEU A 90 -0.37 -21.50 -0.62
N ASN A 91 -0.86 -22.52 0.10
CA ASN A 91 -0.01 -23.62 0.53
C ASN A 91 0.50 -24.44 -0.65
N GLU A 92 -0.27 -24.58 -1.72
CA GLU A 92 0.20 -25.21 -2.96
C GLU A 92 1.29 -24.35 -3.60
N ILE A 93 1.02 -23.06 -3.80
CA ILE A 93 1.93 -22.11 -4.44
C ILE A 93 3.29 -22.02 -3.74
N VAL A 94 3.31 -21.84 -2.41
CA VAL A 94 4.58 -21.65 -1.67
C VAL A 94 5.44 -22.91 -1.64
N ASN A 95 4.87 -24.07 -1.95
CA ASN A 95 5.59 -25.35 -2.03
C ASN A 95 5.95 -25.72 -3.48
N GLU A 96 5.55 -24.93 -4.49
CA GLU A 96 6.00 -25.11 -5.87
C GLU A 96 7.43 -24.61 -6.07
N VAL A 97 8.19 -25.37 -6.88
CA VAL A 97 9.58 -25.02 -7.20
C VAL A 97 9.64 -23.75 -8.06
N ASN A 98 8.75 -23.64 -9.04
CA ASN A 98 8.59 -22.49 -9.93
C ASN A 98 7.08 -22.22 -10.15
N PRO A 99 6.43 -21.49 -9.23
CA PRO A 99 5.00 -21.19 -9.36
C PRO A 99 4.72 -20.36 -10.61
N ASP A 100 3.71 -20.78 -11.39
CA ASP A 100 3.21 -20.07 -12.57
C ASP A 100 2.33 -18.89 -12.14
N PHE A 101 2.88 -17.69 -12.25
CA PHE A 101 2.19 -16.47 -11.80
C PHE A 101 0.94 -16.16 -12.61
N ASP A 102 0.91 -16.51 -13.90
CA ASP A 102 -0.26 -16.26 -14.77
C ASP A 102 -1.41 -17.20 -14.39
N TYR A 103 -1.09 -18.43 -13.96
CA TYR A 103 -2.08 -19.36 -13.43
C TYR A 103 -2.71 -18.87 -12.11
N TYR A 104 -1.93 -18.18 -11.29
CA TYR A 104 -2.35 -17.65 -9.98
C TYR A 104 -2.85 -16.20 -10.02
N GLU A 105 -2.98 -15.60 -11.21
CA GLU A 105 -3.43 -14.22 -11.41
C GLU A 105 -4.74 -13.92 -10.65
N ARG A 106 -5.71 -14.84 -10.63
CA ARG A 106 -6.97 -14.66 -9.87
C ARG A 106 -6.77 -14.49 -8.36
N LEU A 107 -5.78 -15.16 -7.77
CA LEU A 107 -5.45 -14.98 -6.34
C LEU A 107 -4.75 -13.64 -6.11
N TYR A 108 -3.89 -13.24 -7.05
CA TYR A 108 -3.22 -11.95 -7.07
C TYR A 108 -4.22 -10.79 -7.11
N GLU A 109 -5.19 -10.86 -8.03
CA GLU A 109 -6.16 -9.79 -8.26
C GLU A 109 -7.19 -9.62 -7.16
N VAL A 110 -7.69 -10.72 -6.58
CA VAL A 110 -8.84 -10.66 -5.67
C VAL A 110 -8.45 -10.32 -4.23
N PHE A 111 -7.25 -10.69 -3.76
CA PHE A 111 -6.87 -10.54 -2.35
C PHE A 111 -5.55 -9.82 -2.12
N TYR A 112 -4.55 -10.06 -2.97
CA TYR A 112 -3.17 -9.69 -2.67
C TYR A 112 -2.66 -8.48 -3.44
N LYS A 113 -3.49 -7.92 -4.33
CA LYS A 113 -3.17 -6.83 -5.25
C LYS A 113 -2.45 -5.67 -4.54
N PRO A 114 -1.17 -5.43 -4.79
CA PRO A 114 -0.68 -4.05 -4.87
C PRO A 114 -1.42 -3.48 -6.07
N SER A 115 -2.20 -2.41 -5.87
CA SER A 115 -3.06 -1.81 -6.89
C SER A 115 -2.33 -1.69 -8.23
N ASP A 116 -2.61 -2.62 -9.15
CA ASP A 116 -2.26 -2.57 -10.58
C ASP A 116 -2.44 -1.14 -11.06
N VAL A 117 -1.32 -0.54 -11.45
CA VAL A 117 -1.25 0.89 -11.73
C VAL A 117 -2.12 1.21 -12.93
N SER A 118 -2.12 0.39 -13.98
CA SER A 118 -2.93 0.58 -15.18
C SER A 118 -4.42 0.51 -14.85
N LYS A 119 -4.86 -0.46 -14.04
CA LYS A 119 -6.27 -0.54 -13.59
C LYS A 119 -6.65 0.63 -12.68
N LEU A 120 -5.75 1.06 -11.79
CA LEU A 120 -5.98 2.21 -10.91
C LEU A 120 -6.13 3.50 -11.73
N ILE A 121 -5.21 3.72 -12.67
CA ILE A 121 -5.26 4.82 -13.62
C ILE A 121 -6.57 4.77 -14.39
N GLN A 122 -6.94 3.61 -14.95
CA GLN A 122 -8.19 3.48 -15.71
C GLN A 122 -9.41 3.88 -14.88
N LEU A 123 -9.58 3.30 -13.69
CA LEU A 123 -10.71 3.63 -12.80
C LEU A 123 -10.76 5.11 -12.44
N GLN A 124 -9.59 5.73 -12.25
CA GLN A 124 -9.51 7.13 -11.91
C GLN A 124 -9.73 8.03 -13.13
N ASP A 125 -9.17 7.71 -14.29
CA ASP A 125 -9.35 8.45 -15.55
C ASP A 125 -10.84 8.46 -15.96
N GLU A 126 -11.52 7.32 -15.81
CA GLU A 126 -12.98 7.20 -16.03
C GLU A 126 -13.80 8.08 -15.07
N SER A 127 -13.29 8.34 -13.86
CA SER A 127 -13.94 9.20 -12.87
C SER A 127 -13.63 10.69 -13.00
N LEU A 128 -12.62 11.05 -13.80
CA LEU A 128 -12.03 12.41 -13.89
C LEU A 128 -12.50 13.22 -15.11
N ASP A 129 -13.53 12.78 -15.83
CA ASP A 129 -14.06 13.42 -17.04
C ASP A 129 -12.93 13.88 -18.01
N SER A 130 -12.91 15.16 -18.40
CA SER A 130 -11.95 15.73 -19.38
C SER A 130 -10.60 16.15 -18.78
N THR A 131 -10.35 15.86 -17.49
CA THR A 131 -9.13 16.20 -16.73
C THR A 131 -8.28 14.97 -16.41
N GLY A 132 -8.23 14.02 -17.35
CA GLY A 132 -7.46 12.79 -17.19
C GLY A 132 -5.95 12.97 -17.06
N PHE A 133 -5.24 11.88 -16.74
CA PHE A 133 -3.79 11.88 -16.61
C PHE A 133 -3.08 12.00 -17.96
N THR A 134 -1.94 12.69 -18.02
CA THR A 134 -1.08 12.71 -19.22
C THR A 134 -0.52 11.33 -19.51
N GLU A 135 -0.19 11.04 -20.77
CA GLU A 135 0.40 9.74 -21.14
C GLU A 135 1.77 9.53 -20.47
N SER A 136 2.60 10.58 -20.43
CA SER A 136 3.91 10.50 -19.78
C SER A 136 3.82 10.24 -18.28
N PHE A 137 2.79 10.75 -17.60
CA PHE A 137 2.56 10.41 -16.19
C PHE A 137 2.11 8.96 -16.03
N LYS A 138 1.23 8.46 -16.91
CA LYS A 138 0.78 7.06 -16.88
C LYS A 138 1.95 6.10 -17.08
N GLU A 139 2.69 6.29 -18.16
CA GLU A 139 3.89 5.49 -18.49
C GLU A 139 4.90 5.49 -17.33
N MET A 140 5.13 6.66 -16.73
CA MET A 140 6.02 6.73 -15.57
C MET A 140 5.48 5.95 -14.37
N CYS A 141 4.19 6.09 -14.05
CA CYS A 141 3.61 5.36 -12.92
C CYS A 141 3.69 3.84 -13.14
N GLU A 142 3.47 3.37 -14.37
CA GLU A 142 3.61 1.95 -14.73
C GLU A 142 5.07 1.48 -14.63
N GLN A 143 6.03 2.29 -15.08
CA GLN A 143 7.46 1.99 -14.90
C GLN A 143 7.87 1.91 -13.41
N GLN A 144 7.20 2.68 -12.55
CA GLN A 144 7.41 2.67 -11.10
C GLN A 144 6.51 1.68 -10.36
N GLU A 145 5.82 0.80 -11.08
CA GLU A 145 5.05 -0.27 -10.47
C GLU A 145 5.96 -1.22 -9.70
N TYR A 146 5.52 -1.62 -8.51
CA TYR A 146 6.28 -2.44 -7.54
C TYR A 146 7.62 -1.86 -7.06
N GLN A 147 7.95 -0.61 -7.44
CA GLN A 147 9.16 0.05 -6.96
C GLN A 147 8.96 0.62 -5.55
N LYS A 148 10.08 0.75 -4.83
CA LYS A 148 10.18 1.52 -3.59
C LYS A 148 10.81 2.88 -3.89
N GLY A 149 10.42 3.91 -3.15
CA GLY A 149 11.02 5.23 -3.33
C GLY A 149 10.24 6.35 -2.66
N LEU A 150 10.69 7.56 -2.93
CA LEU A 150 9.99 8.80 -2.62
C LEU A 150 9.36 9.38 -3.89
N TYR A 151 8.24 10.07 -3.71
CA TYR A 151 7.64 10.90 -4.74
C TYR A 151 7.42 12.31 -4.18
N PHE A 152 7.63 13.29 -5.05
CA PHE A 152 7.51 14.71 -4.75
C PHE A 152 6.42 15.27 -5.64
N LEU A 153 5.46 15.99 -5.06
CA LEU A 153 4.39 16.64 -5.78
C LEU A 153 4.57 18.15 -5.72
N TYR A 154 4.39 18.77 -6.87
CA TYR A 154 4.57 20.20 -7.08
C TYR A 154 3.28 20.84 -7.56
N ASN A 155 3.07 22.11 -7.22
CA ASN A 155 1.97 22.89 -7.78
C ASN A 155 2.28 23.42 -9.19
N ARG A 156 1.35 24.20 -9.77
CA ARG A 156 1.50 24.80 -11.11
C ARG A 156 2.71 25.72 -11.28
N LYS A 157 3.20 26.29 -10.18
CA LYS A 157 4.38 27.15 -10.17
C LYS A 157 5.68 26.36 -9.96
N SER A 158 5.59 25.03 -9.99
CA SER A 158 6.69 24.11 -9.68
C SER A 158 7.22 24.24 -8.26
N GLU A 159 6.37 24.70 -7.32
CA GLU A 159 6.71 24.75 -5.90
C GLU A 159 6.34 23.42 -5.24
N LEU A 160 7.24 22.86 -4.43
CA LEU A 160 7.02 21.59 -3.74
C LEU A 160 5.90 21.73 -2.70
N ILE A 161 4.83 20.94 -2.84
CA ILE A 161 3.68 20.97 -1.95
C ILE A 161 3.54 19.71 -1.10
N TYR A 162 4.11 18.58 -1.53
CA TYR A 162 3.99 17.33 -0.80
C TYR A 162 5.14 16.38 -1.11
N ILE A 163 5.58 15.64 -0.10
CA ILE A 163 6.50 14.50 -0.23
C ILE A 163 5.80 13.28 0.35
N GLY A 164 5.87 12.16 -0.34
CA GLY A 164 5.46 10.88 0.22
C GLY A 164 6.37 9.75 -0.21
N LYS A 165 6.10 8.56 0.33
CA LYS A 165 6.85 7.35 0.02
C LYS A 165 5.99 6.16 -0.37
N SER A 166 6.66 5.17 -0.95
CA SER A 166 6.16 3.80 -1.00
C SER A 166 7.29 2.80 -0.82
N THR A 167 7.01 1.71 -0.13
CA THR A 167 7.95 0.57 0.04
C THR A 167 7.51 -0.66 -0.74
N GLN A 168 6.40 -0.57 -1.48
CA GLN A 168 5.76 -1.70 -2.14
C GLN A 168 5.32 -1.40 -3.57
N ASN A 169 4.74 -0.23 -3.83
CA ASN A 169 4.27 0.16 -5.17
C ASN A 169 4.25 1.69 -5.23
N LEU A 170 5.29 2.29 -5.83
CA LEU A 170 5.47 3.73 -5.90
C LEU A 170 4.50 4.36 -6.91
N GLY A 171 4.35 3.75 -8.09
CA GLY A 171 3.41 4.17 -9.13
C GLY A 171 1.98 4.32 -8.61
N ALA A 172 1.45 3.31 -7.94
CA ALA A 172 0.08 3.37 -7.44
C ALA A 172 -0.11 4.44 -6.34
N ARG A 173 0.92 4.64 -5.52
CA ARG A 173 0.84 5.60 -4.41
C ARG A 173 0.89 7.03 -4.90
N VAL A 174 1.71 7.33 -5.91
CA VAL A 174 1.75 8.68 -6.50
C VAL A 174 0.43 9.01 -7.20
N VAL A 175 -0.15 8.08 -7.96
CA VAL A 175 -1.46 8.22 -8.61
C VAL A 175 -2.54 8.62 -7.59
N THR A 176 -2.66 7.86 -6.50
CA THR A 176 -3.63 8.14 -5.42
C THR A 176 -3.36 9.49 -4.76
N SER A 177 -2.09 9.81 -4.47
CA SER A 177 -1.73 11.03 -3.76
C SER A 177 -1.96 12.29 -4.59
N SER A 178 -1.74 12.23 -5.91
CA SER A 178 -2.00 13.34 -6.83
C SER A 178 -3.47 13.75 -6.84
N ILE A 179 -4.40 12.81 -6.65
CA ILE A 179 -5.83 13.10 -6.50
C ILE A 179 -6.16 13.63 -5.10
N GLU A 180 -5.63 12.99 -4.05
CA GLU A 180 -5.88 13.38 -2.65
C GLU A 180 -5.37 14.81 -2.34
N ARG A 181 -4.28 15.23 -2.99
CA ARG A 181 -3.64 16.54 -2.82
C ARG A 181 -4.02 17.47 -3.95
N LYS A 182 -5.21 18.07 -3.81
CA LYS A 182 -5.69 19.15 -4.68
C LYS A 182 -4.58 20.17 -4.91
N GLY A 183 -4.30 20.48 -6.18
CA GLY A 183 -3.26 21.43 -6.56
C GLY A 183 -1.90 20.80 -6.88
N ALA A 184 -1.74 19.48 -6.85
CA ALA A 184 -0.59 18.80 -7.47
C ALA A 184 -0.70 18.88 -9.00
N TYR A 185 0.36 19.27 -9.69
CA TYR A 185 0.46 19.38 -11.16
C TYR A 185 1.66 18.66 -11.72
N PHE A 186 2.76 18.58 -10.97
CA PHE A 186 3.93 17.82 -11.38
C PHE A 186 4.32 16.79 -10.32
N ALA A 187 4.92 15.69 -10.78
CA ALA A 187 5.51 14.67 -9.94
C ALA A 187 6.96 14.41 -10.33
N SER A 188 7.79 14.06 -9.35
CA SER A 188 9.14 13.50 -9.55
C SER A 188 9.42 12.44 -8.48
N PHE A 189 10.55 11.74 -8.62
CA PHE A 189 10.87 10.57 -7.81
C PHE A 189 12.33 10.54 -7.37
N ALA A 190 12.59 9.91 -6.24
CA ALA A 190 13.95 9.58 -5.78
C ALA A 190 14.00 8.17 -5.20
N PHE A 191 15.13 7.48 -5.37
CA PHE A 191 15.25 6.04 -5.11
C PHE A 191 16.34 5.71 -4.08
N PRO A 192 15.99 5.68 -2.78
CA PRO A 192 16.88 5.15 -1.73
C PRO A 192 17.17 3.66 -1.91
N ALA A 193 18.34 3.22 -1.41
CA ALA A 193 18.83 1.86 -1.58
C ALA A 193 17.92 0.80 -0.94
N THR A 194 17.45 1.04 0.29
CA THR A 194 16.63 0.08 1.06
C THR A 194 15.26 0.66 1.43
N LYS A 195 14.31 -0.22 1.79
CA LYS A 195 13.00 0.22 2.31
C LYS A 195 13.16 1.04 3.59
N SER A 196 14.10 0.68 4.46
CA SER A 196 14.43 1.43 5.67
C SER A 196 14.89 2.84 5.33
N ASP A 197 15.76 2.99 4.32
CA ASP A 197 16.22 4.30 3.87
C ASP A 197 15.05 5.13 3.33
N VAL A 198 14.09 4.52 2.62
CA VAL A 198 12.86 5.20 2.19
C VAL A 198 12.11 5.81 3.38
N HIS A 199 12.06 5.13 4.53
CA HIS A 199 11.44 5.70 5.73
C HIS A 199 12.22 6.88 6.29
N VAL A 200 13.55 6.77 6.35
CA VAL A 200 14.43 7.83 6.87
C VAL A 200 14.41 9.06 5.96
N TYR A 201 14.57 8.86 4.66
CA TYR A 201 14.65 9.94 3.68
C TYR A 201 13.33 10.69 3.54
N GLU A 202 12.17 10.03 3.65
CA GLU A 202 10.88 10.74 3.63
C GLU A 202 10.82 11.78 4.75
N LEU A 203 11.10 11.37 6.00
CA LEU A 203 11.07 12.26 7.15
C LEU A 203 12.15 13.34 7.07
N TYR A 204 13.34 12.99 6.59
CA TYR A 204 14.44 13.94 6.37
C TYR A 204 14.02 15.04 5.41
N TYR A 205 13.51 14.70 4.22
CA TYR A 205 13.12 15.70 3.23
C TYR A 205 11.91 16.52 3.66
N ILE A 206 10.94 15.92 4.35
CA ILE A 206 9.81 16.69 4.93
C ILE A 206 10.32 17.69 5.96
N SER A 207 11.20 17.28 6.86
CA SER A 207 11.77 18.16 7.91
C SER A 207 12.63 19.28 7.33
N LYS A 208 13.37 18.97 6.26
CA LYS A 208 14.25 19.91 5.57
C LYS A 208 13.48 20.92 4.71
N LEU A 209 12.49 20.47 3.95
CA LEU A 209 11.82 21.27 2.91
C LEU A 209 10.46 21.81 3.35
N LYS A 210 9.89 21.27 4.43
CA LYS A 210 8.64 21.73 5.08
C LYS A 210 7.46 21.95 4.09
N PRO A 211 7.17 21.02 3.16
CA PRO A 211 6.12 21.19 2.16
C PRO A 211 4.73 21.42 2.78
N GLU A 212 3.90 22.25 2.14
CA GLU A 212 2.63 22.73 2.70
C GLU A 212 1.68 21.60 3.13
N HIS A 213 1.54 20.54 2.33
CA HIS A 213 0.53 19.50 2.54
C HIS A 213 1.02 18.28 3.34
N ASN A 214 2.27 18.26 3.82
CA ASN A 214 2.66 17.29 4.84
C ASN A 214 2.18 17.79 6.22
N ALA A 215 1.54 16.90 6.98
CA ALA A 215 0.96 17.21 8.30
C ALA A 215 1.97 17.06 9.44
N GLU A 216 2.91 16.12 9.30
CA GLU A 216 3.91 15.78 10.31
C GLU A 216 5.32 16.14 9.81
N GLY A 217 6.27 16.26 10.75
CA GLY A 217 7.68 16.50 10.42
C GLY A 217 7.98 17.92 9.95
N LYS A 218 7.17 18.92 10.33
CA LYS A 218 7.34 20.33 9.94
C LYS A 218 7.46 21.26 11.13
N GLU A 219 8.38 20.93 12.02
CA GLU A 219 8.68 21.77 13.16
C GLU A 219 9.23 23.13 12.70
N LYS A 220 9.07 24.15 13.56
CA LYS A 220 9.46 25.54 13.22
C LYS A 220 10.96 25.76 13.26
N ASP A 221 11.71 24.90 13.95
CA ASP A 221 13.15 24.94 14.02
C ASP A 221 13.81 24.33 12.77
N GLU A 222 15.13 24.39 12.71
CA GLU A 222 15.89 23.94 11.54
C GLU A 222 16.48 22.55 11.77
N LEU A 223 16.44 21.72 10.73
CA LEU A 223 17.03 20.40 10.75
C LEU A 223 18.56 20.52 10.86
N THR A 224 19.13 19.89 11.89
CA THR A 224 20.58 19.93 12.16
C THR A 224 21.35 18.74 11.57
N ILE A 225 20.64 17.70 11.14
CA ILE A 225 21.20 16.50 10.52
C ILE A 225 21.26 16.73 9.00
N ASN A 226 22.36 16.31 8.37
CA ASN A 226 22.51 16.31 6.91
C ASN A 226 22.72 14.89 6.40
N LEU A 227 21.82 14.43 5.54
CA LEU A 227 21.95 13.16 4.81
C LEU A 227 22.48 13.41 3.40
N PRO A 228 23.14 12.43 2.76
CA PRO A 228 23.50 12.53 1.35
C PRO A 228 22.26 12.78 0.50
N GLU A 229 22.31 13.81 -0.35
CA GLU A 229 21.19 14.14 -1.23
C GLU A 229 20.93 13.01 -2.23
N LEU A 230 19.66 12.68 -2.42
CA LEU A 230 19.23 11.76 -3.46
C LEU A 230 19.13 12.51 -4.79
N GLU A 231 19.43 11.80 -5.87
CA GLU A 231 19.13 12.29 -7.21
C GLU A 231 17.61 12.21 -7.45
N GLU A 232 17.03 13.36 -7.77
CA GLU A 232 15.63 13.49 -8.11
C GLU A 232 15.45 13.40 -9.64
N SER A 233 14.44 12.65 -10.08
CA SER A 233 14.07 12.57 -11.49
C SER A 233 13.58 13.92 -12.02
N ALA A 234 13.52 14.06 -13.34
CA ALA A 234 12.82 15.19 -13.95
C ALA A 234 11.34 15.23 -13.51
N MET A 235 10.79 16.46 -13.43
CA MET A 235 9.37 16.69 -13.17
C MET A 235 8.52 16.27 -14.37
N ILE A 236 7.40 15.60 -14.09
CA ILE A 236 6.45 15.09 -15.09
C ILE A 236 5.08 15.70 -14.82
N ASN A 237 4.44 16.24 -15.85
CA ASN A 237 3.10 16.80 -15.75
C ASN A 237 2.07 15.70 -15.52
N ILE A 238 1.23 15.85 -14.50
CA ILE A 238 0.21 14.89 -14.09
C ILE A 238 -1.03 14.96 -14.98
N TRP A 239 -1.51 16.16 -15.33
CA TRP A 239 -2.86 16.35 -15.91
C TRP A 239 -2.84 16.77 -17.39
N LYS A 240 -3.75 16.20 -18.20
CA LYS A 240 -3.94 16.53 -19.63
C LYS A 240 -4.43 17.95 -19.86
N LYS A 241 -5.37 18.42 -19.03
CA LYS A 241 -5.85 19.80 -19.05
C LYS A 241 -5.37 20.50 -17.81
N GLU A 242 -4.91 21.73 -18.00
CA GLU A 242 -4.73 22.68 -16.93
C GLU A 242 -6.10 22.92 -16.28
N SER A 243 -6.34 22.26 -15.14
CA SER A 243 -7.58 22.39 -14.35
C SER A 243 -7.83 23.79 -13.82
#